data_AF-A0A3N4HLS1-F1
#
_entry.id   AF-A0A3N4HLS1-F1
#
_cell.length_a   1.000
_cell.length_b   1.000
_cell.length_c   1.000
_cell.angle_alpha   90.00
_cell.angle_beta   90.00
_cell.angle_gamma   90.00
#
_symmetry.space_group_name_H-M   'P 1'
#
loop_
_entity.id
_entity.type
_entity.pdbx_description
1 polymer ?
#
loop_
_entity_poly.entity_id
_entity_poly.type
_entity_poly.pdbx_seq_one_letter_code
_entity_poly.pdbx_strand_id
1 'polypeptide(L)'
;MICKECQIDFVSLGLEELNHHTLSQHRNRLELSLYGEVNHVRLKYTVTLWRASDLLFYCPFQGCRLRCGTRPILEDHIAELHPLVIEDGNIQNFTPEVKQRKGKCMEWHYYLPVLAGKPGIVNTSTRQPTSSHSTQTSITKAPEQLRPTYTAESSEAETTPATSTASKIRKAEPTKSEQLRASLRDEYMKRLHEDMMETLSDCSRAVDFKESSRRREEMEAWFEEGMRMLLKVDGSVDA
;
A
#
# COMPACT_ATOMS: atom_id res chain seq x y z
N MET A 1 -3.64 16.90 -21.06
CA MET A 1 -3.87 17.41 -19.69
C MET A 1 -2.59 17.13 -18.94
N ILE A 2 -1.76 18.13 -18.69
CA ILE A 2 -0.38 17.92 -18.22
C ILE A 2 -0.26 18.32 -16.76
N CYS A 3 0.41 17.49 -15.94
CA CYS A 3 0.73 17.87 -14.58
C CYS A 3 1.78 18.99 -14.58
N LYS A 4 1.48 20.12 -13.92
CA LYS A 4 2.35 21.30 -13.94
C LYS A 4 3.69 21.10 -13.22
N GLU A 5 3.76 20.15 -12.29
CA GLU A 5 4.92 19.96 -11.42
C GLU A 5 5.94 19.01 -12.04
N CYS A 6 5.50 17.89 -12.63
CA CYS A 6 6.38 16.88 -13.23
C CYS A 6 6.28 16.76 -14.76
N GLN A 7 5.40 17.55 -15.41
CA GLN A 7 5.20 17.58 -16.87
C GLN A 7 4.76 16.24 -17.50
N ILE A 8 4.18 15.33 -16.71
CA ILE A 8 3.58 14.07 -17.22
C ILE A 8 2.24 14.38 -17.90
N ASP A 9 2.01 13.79 -19.07
CA ASP A 9 0.77 13.93 -19.83
C ASP A 9 -0.28 12.87 -19.48
N PHE A 10 -1.50 13.33 -19.23
CA PHE A 10 -2.69 12.55 -18.91
C PHE A 10 -3.80 12.74 -19.95
N VAL A 11 -3.51 13.25 -21.17
CA VAL A 11 -4.52 13.37 -22.26
C VAL A 11 -5.30 12.07 -22.47
N SER A 12 -4.63 10.92 -22.45
CA SER A 12 -5.23 9.61 -22.70
C SER A 12 -5.95 9.01 -21.49
N LEU A 13 -5.64 9.47 -20.28
CA LEU A 13 -6.12 8.86 -19.04
C LEU A 13 -7.36 9.59 -18.53
N GLY A 14 -7.34 10.92 -18.45
CA GLY A 14 -8.46 11.68 -17.95
C GLY A 14 -8.08 12.71 -16.87
N LEU A 15 -9.09 13.45 -16.41
CA LEU A 15 -8.94 14.41 -15.33
C LEU A 15 -8.80 13.72 -13.97
N GLU A 16 -9.43 12.55 -13.79
CA GLU A 16 -9.43 11.79 -12.55
C GLU A 16 -8.02 11.27 -12.22
N GLU A 17 -7.31 10.74 -13.21
CA GLU A 17 -5.94 10.25 -13.08
C GLU A 17 -4.95 11.39 -12.83
N LEU A 18 -5.16 12.54 -13.47
CA LEU A 18 -4.37 13.74 -13.18
C LEU A 18 -4.58 14.21 -11.74
N ASN A 19 -5.81 14.15 -11.22
CA ASN A 19 -6.11 14.51 -9.84
C ASN A 19 -5.51 13.49 -8.86
N HIS A 20 -5.68 12.20 -9.12
CA HIS A 20 -5.07 11.12 -8.34
C HIS A 20 -3.55 11.25 -8.30
N HIS A 21 -2.90 11.49 -9.44
CA HIS A 21 -1.46 11.74 -9.54
C HIS A 21 -1.05 12.95 -8.71
N THR A 22 -1.79 14.05 -8.83
CA THR A 22 -1.49 15.30 -8.10
C THR A 22 -1.59 15.10 -6.59
N LEU A 23 -2.61 14.38 -6.11
CA LEU A 23 -2.79 14.09 -4.69
C LEU A 23 -1.75 13.10 -4.15
N SER A 24 -1.38 12.09 -4.93
CA SER A 24 -0.46 11.02 -4.49
C SER A 24 1.03 11.39 -4.60
N GLN A 25 1.41 12.25 -5.54
CA GLN A 25 2.82 12.59 -5.79
C GLN A 25 3.23 13.96 -5.26
N HIS A 26 2.35 14.96 -5.42
CA HIS A 26 2.72 16.37 -5.20
C HIS A 26 2.09 16.95 -3.94
N ARG A 27 0.85 16.55 -3.65
CA ARG A 27 0.07 17.02 -2.50
C ARG A 27 -0.15 15.93 -1.45
N ASN A 28 0.80 14.99 -1.37
CA ASN A 28 0.74 13.85 -0.46
C ASN A 28 1.27 14.15 0.94
N ARG A 29 1.87 15.33 1.16
CA ARG A 29 2.44 15.76 2.44
C ARG A 29 1.71 16.98 2.98
N LEU A 30 1.47 16.98 4.28
CA LEU A 30 0.92 18.09 5.04
C LEU A 30 1.74 18.32 6.30
N GLU A 31 2.10 19.57 6.56
CA GLU A 31 2.75 19.97 7.81
C GLU A 31 1.80 20.81 8.66
N LEU A 32 1.57 20.34 9.89
CA LEU A 32 0.75 20.99 10.89
C LEU A 32 1.65 21.58 11.97
N SER A 33 1.41 22.85 12.31
CA SER A 33 2.05 23.52 13.45
C SER A 33 1.10 23.52 14.63
N LEU A 34 1.46 22.81 15.69
CA LEU A 34 0.70 22.73 16.93
C LEU A 34 1.43 23.50 18.02
N TYR A 35 0.67 24.12 18.93
CA TYR A 35 1.21 24.92 20.01
C TYR A 35 0.69 24.41 21.35
N GLY A 36 1.58 24.23 22.31
CA GLY A 36 1.20 23.94 23.68
C GLY A 36 2.07 24.70 24.67
N GLU A 37 1.73 24.64 25.95
CA GLU A 37 2.39 25.40 27.01
C GLU A 37 2.88 24.45 28.10
N VAL A 38 4.14 24.57 28.49
CA VAL A 38 4.76 23.83 29.60
C VAL A 38 5.51 24.82 30.47
N ASN A 39 5.16 24.92 31.76
CA ASN A 39 5.79 25.87 32.69
C ASN A 39 5.82 27.32 32.16
N HIS A 40 4.73 27.79 31.56
CA HIS A 40 4.62 29.11 30.91
C HIS A 40 5.50 29.33 29.68
N VAL A 41 6.15 28.28 29.17
CA VAL A 41 6.88 28.32 27.92
C VAL A 41 5.99 27.76 26.82
N ARG A 42 5.70 28.58 25.81
CA ARG A 42 4.98 28.15 24.61
C ARG A 42 5.92 27.35 23.71
N LEU A 43 5.62 26.07 23.52
CA LEU A 43 6.34 25.16 22.64
C LEU A 43 5.61 25.03 21.30
N LYS A 44 6.39 24.90 20.21
CA LYS A 44 5.88 24.66 18.86
C LYS A 44 6.27 23.25 18.43
N TYR A 45 5.29 22.46 18.03
CA TYR A 45 5.46 21.12 17.49
C TYR A 45 5.10 21.12 16.01
N THR A 46 5.89 20.41 15.20
CA THR A 46 5.59 20.23 13.78
C THR A 46 5.28 18.77 13.50
N VAL A 47 4.04 18.50 13.10
CA VAL A 47 3.57 17.16 12.72
C VAL A 47 3.51 17.09 11.20
N THR A 48 4.22 16.12 10.62
CA THR A 48 4.15 15.83 9.19
C THR A 48 3.24 14.64 8.95
N LEU A 49 2.14 14.87 8.25
CA LEU A 49 1.19 13.87 7.83
C LEU A 49 1.39 13.55 6.34
N TRP A 50 1.30 12.26 6.01
CA TRP A 50 1.26 11.80 4.63
C TRP A 50 -0.13 11.29 4.30
N ARG A 51 -0.59 11.51 3.07
CA ARG A 51 -1.83 10.90 2.58
C ARG A 51 -1.67 9.39 2.59
N ALA A 52 -2.73 8.68 2.99
CA ALA A 52 -2.80 7.25 2.85
C ALA A 52 -3.10 6.85 1.38
N SER A 53 -3.19 5.55 1.12
CA SER A 53 -3.52 5.02 -0.22
C SER A 53 -4.92 5.41 -0.70
N ASP A 54 -5.84 5.73 0.21
CA ASP A 54 -7.17 6.27 -0.12
C ASP A 54 -7.15 7.78 -0.43
N LEU A 55 -5.96 8.37 -0.51
CA LEU A 55 -5.71 9.79 -0.73
C LEU A 55 -6.30 10.71 0.36
N LEU A 56 -6.57 10.21 1.56
CA LEU A 56 -7.04 11.02 2.69
C LEU A 56 -5.92 11.26 3.71
N PHE A 57 -6.03 12.37 4.42
CA PHE A 57 -5.26 12.59 5.65
C PHE A 57 -6.04 12.02 6.83
N TYR A 58 -5.32 11.42 7.76
CA TYR A 58 -5.86 10.84 8.98
C TYR A 58 -5.42 11.68 10.18
N CYS A 59 -6.32 11.85 11.15
CA CYS A 59 -5.99 12.54 12.39
C CYS A 59 -4.92 11.77 13.18
N PRO A 60 -3.83 12.41 13.61
CA PRO A 60 -2.74 11.73 14.32
C PRO A 60 -3.04 11.47 15.81
N PHE A 61 -4.20 11.85 16.33
CA PHE A 61 -4.54 11.75 17.75
C PHE A 61 -5.23 10.44 18.11
N GLN A 62 -4.85 9.88 19.26
CA GLN A 62 -5.31 8.58 19.72
C GLN A 62 -6.83 8.53 19.89
N GLY A 63 -7.45 7.49 19.33
CA GLY A 63 -8.91 7.29 19.40
C GLY A 63 -9.71 8.15 18.42
N CYS A 64 -9.09 9.08 17.69
CA CYS A 64 -9.77 9.84 16.65
C CYS A 64 -9.86 9.05 15.35
N ARG A 65 -11.03 9.07 14.70
CA ARG A 65 -11.29 8.39 13.42
C ARG A 65 -11.52 9.36 12.26
N LEU A 66 -11.26 10.66 12.45
CA LEU A 66 -11.41 11.61 11.36
C LEU A 66 -10.42 11.28 10.23
N ARG A 67 -10.97 11.25 9.02
CA ARG A 67 -10.23 11.27 7.76
C ARG A 67 -10.81 12.34 6.85
N CYS A 68 -9.97 13.13 6.19
CA CYS A 68 -10.42 14.22 5.31
C CYS A 68 -9.49 14.42 4.11
N GLY A 69 -10.04 14.97 3.03
CA GLY A 69 -9.29 15.19 1.79
C GLY A 69 -8.52 16.51 1.75
N THR A 70 -8.83 17.45 2.65
CA THR A 70 -8.32 18.82 2.60
C THR A 70 -7.68 19.24 3.92
N ARG A 71 -6.70 20.15 3.80
CA ARG A 71 -5.95 20.72 4.92
C ARG A 71 -6.82 21.52 5.90
N PRO A 72 -7.69 22.46 5.46
CA PRO A 72 -8.43 23.31 6.39
C PRO A 72 -9.32 22.50 7.34
N ILE A 73 -10.02 21.49 6.82
CA ILE A 73 -10.87 20.60 7.62
C ILE A 73 -10.07 19.89 8.72
N LEU A 74 -8.84 19.46 8.42
CA LEU A 74 -8.00 18.79 9.41
C LEU A 74 -7.45 19.75 10.46
N GLU A 75 -7.04 20.95 10.03
CA GLU A 75 -6.52 22.00 10.90
C GLU A 75 -7.59 22.45 11.90
N ASP A 76 -8.79 22.76 11.41
CA ASP A 76 -9.93 23.16 12.24
C ASP A 76 -10.30 22.05 13.23
N HIS A 77 -10.40 20.80 12.74
CA HIS A 77 -10.68 19.64 13.60
C HIS A 77 -9.67 19.46 14.73
N ILE A 78 -8.37 19.58 14.43
CA ILE A 78 -7.31 19.42 15.42
C ILE A 78 -7.35 20.55 16.44
N ALA A 79 -7.54 21.79 15.98
CA ALA A 79 -7.62 22.95 16.85
C ALA A 79 -8.81 22.87 17.81
N GLU A 80 -9.95 22.36 17.36
CA GLU A 80 -11.19 22.31 18.15
C GLU A 80 -11.29 21.11 19.08
N LEU A 81 -10.87 19.92 18.63
CA LEU A 81 -11.17 18.66 19.33
C LEU A 81 -9.97 18.01 20.02
N HIS A 82 -8.74 18.47 19.76
CA HIS A 82 -7.53 17.82 20.26
C HIS A 82 -6.62 18.80 21.02
N PRO A 83 -6.96 19.16 22.26
CA PRO A 83 -6.04 19.88 23.12
C PRO A 83 -4.76 19.05 23.31
N LEU A 84 -3.59 19.69 23.17
CA LEU A 84 -2.31 18.99 23.37
C LEU A 84 -2.12 18.65 24.84
N VAL A 85 -1.90 17.37 25.12
CA VAL A 85 -1.47 16.91 26.44
C VAL A 85 0.04 16.71 26.39
N ILE A 86 0.78 17.62 27.03
CA ILE A 86 2.25 17.60 27.04
C ILE A 86 2.74 17.21 28.43
N GLU A 87 3.48 16.11 28.51
CA GLU A 87 4.12 15.62 29.73
C GLU A 87 5.60 15.36 29.45
N ASP A 88 6.48 15.90 30.31
CA ASP A 88 7.94 15.81 30.16
C ASP A 88 8.46 16.26 28.78
N GLY A 89 7.77 17.26 28.20
CA GLY A 89 8.09 17.80 26.88
C GLY A 89 7.65 16.94 25.70
N ASN A 90 6.89 15.86 25.93
CA ASN A 90 6.37 14.97 24.88
C ASN A 90 4.85 15.07 24.79
N ILE A 91 4.30 14.95 23.58
CA ILE A 91 2.85 14.89 23.35
C ILE A 91 2.36 13.46 23.63
N GLN A 92 1.45 13.30 24.59
CA GLN A 92 0.98 11.99 25.07
C GLN A 92 -0.20 11.44 24.28
N ASN A 93 -1.00 12.31 23.63
CA ASN A 93 -2.25 11.93 22.99
C ASN A 93 -2.12 11.64 21.49
N PHE A 94 -0.91 11.43 20.98
CA PHE A 94 -0.72 10.94 19.61
C PHE A 94 -0.94 9.43 19.52
N THR A 95 -1.33 8.99 18.33
CA THR A 95 -1.36 7.58 17.95
C THR A 95 0.06 6.98 17.99
N PRO A 96 0.21 5.69 18.35
CA PRO A 96 1.53 5.04 18.47
C PRO A 96 2.31 4.96 17.15
N GLU A 97 1.64 5.12 16.01
CA GLU A 97 2.25 5.18 14.68
C GLU A 97 3.02 6.49 14.44
N VAL A 98 2.80 7.52 15.25
CA VAL A 98 3.49 8.79 15.17
C VAL A 98 4.91 8.65 15.73
N LYS A 99 5.91 8.65 14.84
CA LYS A 99 7.32 8.55 15.21
C LYS A 99 7.90 9.92 15.54
N GLN A 100 8.44 10.07 16.75
CA GLN A 100 9.18 11.25 17.19
C GLN A 100 10.62 11.23 16.65
N ARG A 101 11.11 12.37 16.13
CA ARG A 101 12.51 12.63 15.81
C ARG A 101 12.94 13.93 16.49
N LYS A 102 13.97 13.85 17.32
CA LYS A 102 14.60 15.03 17.94
C LYS A 102 15.48 15.76 16.92
N GLY A 103 15.09 16.96 16.52
CA GLY A 103 15.91 17.88 15.72
C GLY A 103 16.59 18.94 16.61
N LYS A 104 17.62 19.62 16.08
CA LYS A 104 18.42 20.62 16.81
C LYS A 104 17.65 21.87 17.29
N CYS A 105 16.43 22.09 16.80
CA CYS A 105 15.62 23.27 17.14
C CYS A 105 14.10 23.02 17.16
N MET A 106 13.65 21.84 16.72
CA MET A 106 12.23 21.45 16.68
C MET A 106 12.12 19.93 16.75
N GLU A 107 11.07 19.47 17.41
CA GLU A 107 10.67 18.07 17.46
C GLU A 107 9.77 17.75 16.26
N TRP A 108 10.13 16.72 15.51
CA TRP A 108 9.43 16.30 14.31
C TRP A 108 8.66 15.01 14.59
N HIS A 109 7.38 14.99 14.25
CA HIS A 109 6.55 13.80 14.34
C HIS A 109 6.16 13.32 12.94
N TYR A 110 6.47 12.07 12.61
CA TYR A 110 6.10 11.44 11.33
C TYR A 110 4.95 10.48 11.55
N TYR A 111 3.85 10.70 10.85
CA TYR A 111 2.76 9.74 10.79
C TYR A 111 2.73 9.09 9.42
N LEU A 112 2.96 7.77 9.38
CA LEU A 112 2.59 6.93 8.24
C LEU A 112 1.35 6.14 8.67
N PRO A 113 0.16 6.41 8.11
CA PRO A 113 -1.01 5.60 8.40
C PRO A 113 -0.71 4.17 7.95
N VAL A 114 -0.45 3.29 8.91
CA VAL A 114 -0.48 1.86 8.65
C VAL A 114 -1.96 1.50 8.59
N LEU A 115 -2.52 1.43 7.39
CA LEU A 115 -3.77 0.69 7.20
C LEU A 115 -3.44 -0.75 7.57
N ALA A 116 -3.69 -1.10 8.83
CA ALA A 116 -3.34 -2.38 9.43
C ALA A 116 -4.19 -3.49 8.81
N GLY A 117 -3.81 -3.92 7.60
CA GLY A 117 -4.19 -5.20 7.01
C GLY A 117 -3.42 -6.34 7.67
N LYS A 118 -3.59 -6.50 8.98
CA LYS A 118 -3.43 -7.78 9.65
C LYS A 118 -4.55 -7.87 10.68
N PRO A 119 -5.55 -8.76 10.52
CA PRO A 119 -6.44 -9.12 11.61
C PRO A 119 -5.62 -9.88 12.66
N GLY A 120 -4.87 -9.13 13.46
CA GLY A 120 -4.32 -9.63 14.71
C GLY A 120 -5.48 -9.81 15.65
N ILE A 121 -5.76 -11.06 16.01
CA ILE A 121 -6.67 -11.44 17.08
C ILE A 121 -6.28 -10.63 18.32
N VAL A 122 -7.05 -9.59 18.63
CA VAL A 122 -6.94 -8.87 19.89
C VAL A 122 -7.60 -9.74 20.94
N ASN A 123 -6.79 -10.55 21.63
CA ASN A 123 -7.19 -11.18 22.88
C ASN A 123 -7.32 -10.09 23.95
N THR A 124 -8.50 -9.48 24.07
CA THR A 124 -8.87 -8.65 25.21
C THR A 124 -9.15 -9.55 26.40
N SER A 125 -8.09 -10.04 27.05
CA SER A 125 -8.20 -10.72 28.34
C SER A 125 -8.29 -9.67 29.46
N THR A 126 -9.51 -9.21 29.73
CA THR A 126 -9.87 -8.49 30.94
C THR A 126 -9.61 -9.38 32.16
N ARG A 127 -8.53 -9.14 32.91
CA ARG A 127 -8.30 -9.75 34.23
C ARG A 127 -8.91 -8.86 35.30
N GLN A 128 -9.99 -9.35 35.88
CA GLN A 128 -10.50 -8.96 37.19
C GLN A 128 -9.70 -9.71 38.28
N PRO A 129 -9.36 -9.10 39.43
CA PRO A 129 -8.62 -9.77 40.48
C PRO A 129 -9.55 -10.64 41.33
N THR A 130 -9.34 -11.95 41.33
CA THR A 130 -9.81 -12.84 42.40
C THR A 130 -8.73 -13.85 42.77
N SER A 131 -8.82 -14.23 44.04
CA SER A 131 -7.80 -14.79 44.91
C SER A 131 -7.24 -16.14 44.51
N SER A 132 -5.93 -16.28 44.77
CA SER A 132 -5.20 -17.47 45.25
C SER A 132 -5.86 -18.84 45.09
N HIS A 133 -5.25 -19.72 44.30
CA HIS A 133 -4.97 -21.09 44.72
C HIS A 133 -3.77 -21.68 43.95
N SER A 134 -2.87 -22.26 44.73
CA SER A 134 -1.68 -23.02 44.36
C SER A 134 -2.03 -24.28 43.57
N THR A 135 -1.23 -24.69 42.58
CA THR A 135 -0.56 -26.02 42.49
C THR A 135 0.33 -26.13 41.24
N GLN A 136 1.50 -26.72 41.49
CA GLN A 136 2.62 -27.25 40.69
C GLN A 136 2.52 -27.49 39.17
N THR A 137 3.59 -27.01 38.51
CA THR A 137 4.59 -27.73 37.69
C THR A 137 4.14 -28.77 36.66
N SER A 138 4.48 -28.53 35.39
CA SER A 138 5.14 -29.53 34.51
C SER A 138 5.81 -28.87 33.30
N ILE A 139 7.06 -29.27 33.11
CA ILE A 139 8.00 -28.95 32.04
C ILE A 139 7.59 -29.74 30.79
N THR A 140 7.54 -29.14 29.58
CA THR A 140 7.76 -29.88 28.32
C THR A 140 8.22 -28.96 27.18
N LYS A 141 9.50 -29.15 26.82
CA LYS A 141 10.18 -29.11 25.52
C LYS A 141 9.69 -28.17 24.41
N ALA A 142 10.61 -27.25 24.07
CA ALA A 142 10.66 -26.50 22.82
C ALA A 142 11.05 -27.39 21.62
N PRO A 143 10.47 -27.19 20.43
CA PRO A 143 11.05 -27.63 19.18
C PRO A 143 11.90 -26.52 18.56
N GLU A 144 13.16 -26.89 18.36
CA GLU A 144 14.20 -26.20 17.61
C GLU A 144 13.78 -26.09 16.13
N GLN A 145 13.55 -24.86 15.65
CA GLN A 145 13.17 -24.61 14.27
C GLN A 145 14.32 -23.92 13.53
N LEU A 146 14.81 -24.65 12.52
CA LEU A 146 15.96 -24.35 11.68
C LEU A 146 15.80 -23.01 10.95
N ARG A 147 16.82 -22.15 11.09
CA ARG A 147 16.99 -20.94 10.28
C ARG A 147 17.44 -21.34 8.86
N PRO A 148 16.83 -20.80 7.80
CA PRO A 148 17.42 -20.84 6.48
C PRO A 148 18.52 -19.77 6.39
N THR A 149 19.76 -20.23 6.18
CA THR A 149 20.90 -19.42 5.77
C THR A 149 20.71 -19.05 4.30
N TYR A 150 20.43 -17.78 4.01
CA TYR A 150 20.51 -17.26 2.65
C TYR A 150 21.90 -16.65 2.45
N THR A 151 22.72 -17.39 1.72
CA THR A 151 24.01 -16.95 1.19
C THR A 151 23.76 -15.84 0.16
N ALA A 152 24.35 -14.67 0.40
CA ALA A 152 24.41 -13.59 -0.57
C ALA A 152 25.62 -13.83 -1.51
N GLU A 153 25.36 -14.29 -2.72
CA GLU A 153 26.24 -14.14 -3.89
C GLU A 153 25.61 -13.05 -4.76
N SER A 154 26.25 -11.88 -4.93
CA SER A 154 27.47 -11.61 -5.69
C SER A 154 27.20 -11.51 -7.19
N SER A 155 27.48 -10.30 -7.70
CA SER A 155 27.91 -10.00 -9.06
C SER A 155 26.85 -10.02 -10.16
N GLU A 156 26.36 -8.83 -10.53
CA GLU A 156 26.02 -8.57 -11.92
C GLU A 156 26.63 -7.23 -12.37
N ALA A 157 27.31 -7.32 -13.50
CA ALA A 157 28.18 -6.32 -14.06
C ALA A 157 27.40 -5.17 -14.70
N GLU A 158 27.90 -3.97 -14.46
CA GLU A 158 27.55 -2.74 -15.14
C GLU A 158 27.87 -2.87 -16.63
N THR A 159 26.86 -3.23 -17.42
CA THR A 159 26.98 -3.30 -18.89
C THR A 159 26.54 -1.96 -19.45
N THR A 160 27.49 -1.23 -20.03
CA THR A 160 27.29 0.01 -20.75
C THR A 160 26.33 -0.19 -21.93
N PRO A 161 25.40 0.73 -22.21
CA PRO A 161 24.54 0.65 -23.38
C PRO A 161 25.37 0.98 -24.62
N ALA A 162 25.69 -0.04 -25.42
CA ALA A 162 26.22 0.16 -26.76
C ALA A 162 25.11 0.76 -27.64
N THR A 163 25.34 1.97 -28.13
CA THR A 163 24.53 2.67 -29.13
C THR A 163 24.51 1.86 -30.43
N SER A 164 23.52 0.97 -30.57
CA SER A 164 23.29 0.22 -31.79
C SER A 164 22.66 1.12 -32.85
N THR A 165 23.38 1.28 -33.95
CA THR A 165 23.00 2.05 -35.13
C THR A 165 21.69 1.49 -35.71
N ALA A 166 20.68 2.36 -35.83
CA ALA A 166 19.35 2.04 -36.30
C ALA A 166 19.36 1.53 -37.75
N SER A 167 19.39 0.21 -37.91
CA SER A 167 19.10 -0.43 -39.19
C SER A 167 17.59 -0.43 -39.39
N LYS A 168 17.13 0.11 -40.53
CA LYS A 168 15.72 0.13 -40.96
C LYS A 168 15.22 -1.31 -41.20
N ILE A 169 14.84 -2.01 -40.13
CA ILE A 169 14.14 -3.29 -40.20
C ILE A 169 12.68 -2.99 -40.57
N ARG A 170 12.26 -3.43 -41.76
CA ARG A 170 10.86 -3.37 -42.19
C ARG A 170 10.06 -4.27 -41.25
N LYS A 171 9.15 -3.70 -40.46
CA LYS A 171 8.23 -4.47 -39.61
C LYS A 171 7.34 -5.30 -40.52
N ALA A 172 7.53 -6.62 -40.50
CA ALA A 172 6.58 -7.54 -41.12
C ALA A 172 5.23 -7.36 -40.43
N GLU A 173 4.14 -7.37 -41.21
CA GLU A 173 2.80 -7.29 -40.65
C GLU A 173 2.54 -8.52 -39.76
N PRO A 174 1.95 -8.33 -38.57
CA PRO A 174 1.67 -9.44 -37.66
C PRO A 174 0.70 -10.41 -38.32
N THR A 175 1.00 -11.69 -38.21
CA THR A 175 0.15 -12.74 -38.78
C THR A 175 -1.21 -12.75 -38.08
N LYS A 176 -2.26 -13.23 -38.76
CA LYS A 176 -3.60 -13.35 -38.17
C LYS A 176 -3.60 -14.14 -36.85
N SER A 177 -2.72 -15.14 -36.74
CA SER A 177 -2.56 -15.94 -35.52
C SER A 177 -1.96 -15.14 -34.37
N GLU A 178 -0.94 -14.32 -34.63
CA GLU A 178 -0.37 -13.41 -33.64
C GLU A 178 -1.41 -12.41 -33.12
N GLN A 179 -2.25 -11.88 -34.00
CA GLN A 179 -3.35 -11.00 -33.60
C GLN A 179 -4.36 -11.71 -32.68
N LEU A 180 -4.69 -12.98 -32.96
CA LEU A 180 -5.58 -13.77 -32.10
C LEU A 180 -4.97 -14.06 -30.73
N ARG A 181 -3.67 -14.39 -30.67
CA ARG A 181 -2.95 -14.59 -29.40
C ARG A 181 -2.89 -13.31 -28.56
N ALA A 182 -2.65 -12.17 -29.22
CA ALA A 182 -2.67 -10.87 -28.56
C ALA A 182 -4.05 -10.57 -27.97
N SER A 183 -5.10 -10.74 -28.76
CA SER A 183 -6.48 -10.55 -28.29
C SER A 183 -6.85 -11.47 -27.13
N LEU A 184 -6.38 -12.72 -27.12
CA LEU A 184 -6.65 -13.66 -26.02
C LEU A 184 -5.93 -13.26 -24.72
N ARG A 185 -4.69 -12.78 -24.82
CA ARG A 185 -3.94 -12.24 -23.67
C ARG A 185 -4.63 -11.01 -23.09
N ASP A 186 -5.07 -10.10 -23.95
CA ASP A 186 -5.75 -8.88 -23.51
C ASP A 186 -7.05 -9.20 -22.77
N GLU A 187 -7.86 -10.14 -23.28
CA GLU A 187 -9.09 -10.58 -22.63
C GLU A 187 -8.82 -11.28 -21.28
N TYR A 188 -7.78 -12.14 -21.21
CA TYR A 188 -7.37 -12.78 -19.95
C TYR A 188 -6.95 -11.75 -18.89
N MET A 189 -6.09 -10.81 -19.28
CA MET A 189 -5.63 -9.74 -18.38
C MET A 189 -6.79 -8.85 -17.90
N LYS A 190 -7.74 -8.56 -18.80
CA LYS A 190 -8.95 -7.80 -18.45
C LYS A 190 -9.80 -8.51 -17.40
N ARG A 191 -10.10 -9.80 -17.59
CA ARG A 191 -10.90 -10.59 -16.63
C ARG A 191 -10.19 -10.78 -15.29
N LEU A 192 -8.88 -10.98 -15.32
CA LEU A 192 -8.08 -11.09 -14.10
C LEU A 192 -8.14 -9.78 -13.30
N HIS A 193 -8.06 -8.64 -13.97
CA HIS A 193 -8.20 -7.34 -13.33
C HIS A 193 -9.62 -7.12 -12.76
N GLU A 194 -10.66 -7.49 -13.50
CA GLU A 194 -12.06 -7.43 -13.03
C GLU A 194 -12.28 -8.28 -11.77
N ASP A 195 -11.82 -9.54 -11.74
CA ASP A 195 -11.93 -10.43 -10.56
C ASP A 195 -11.16 -9.89 -9.34
N MET A 196 -9.97 -9.30 -9.58
CA MET A 196 -9.20 -8.64 -8.53
C MET A 196 -9.95 -7.45 -7.94
N MET A 197 -10.55 -6.60 -8.78
CA MET A 197 -11.32 -5.43 -8.34
C MET A 197 -12.63 -5.80 -7.64
N GLU A 198 -13.30 -6.87 -8.07
CA GLU A 198 -14.48 -7.42 -7.40
C GLU A 198 -14.11 -7.89 -5.99
N THR A 199 -13.04 -8.68 -5.86
CA THR A 199 -12.54 -9.17 -4.57
C THR A 199 -12.17 -8.04 -3.61
N LEU A 200 -11.61 -6.94 -4.12
CA LEU A 200 -11.29 -5.75 -3.32
C LEU A 200 -12.54 -4.96 -2.90
N SER A 201 -13.57 -4.92 -3.76
CA SER A 201 -14.81 -4.20 -3.49
C SER A 201 -15.67 -4.89 -2.42
N ASP A 202 -15.59 -6.22 -2.35
CA ASP A 202 -16.33 -7.04 -1.39
C ASP A 202 -15.77 -7.02 0.06
N CYS A 203 -14.79 -6.17 0.37
CA CYS A 203 -14.21 -6.04 1.71
C CYS A 203 -15.21 -5.69 2.85
N SER A 204 -16.45 -5.34 2.52
CA SER A 204 -17.53 -5.13 3.51
C SER A 204 -18.27 -6.42 3.91
N ARG A 205 -18.14 -7.48 3.11
CA ARG A 205 -18.74 -8.80 3.32
C ARG A 205 -17.63 -9.82 3.57
N ALA A 206 -17.91 -10.90 4.30
CA ALA A 206 -16.91 -11.95 4.53
C ALA A 206 -16.49 -12.55 3.17
N VAL A 207 -15.35 -12.10 2.64
CA VAL A 207 -14.82 -12.53 1.35
C VAL A 207 -14.51 -14.03 1.44
N ASP A 208 -15.15 -14.82 0.58
CA ASP A 208 -14.81 -16.24 0.42
C ASP A 208 -13.58 -16.37 -0.48
N PHE A 209 -12.41 -16.29 0.14
CA PHE A 209 -11.13 -16.45 -0.56
C PHE A 209 -11.01 -17.80 -1.29
N LYS A 210 -11.73 -18.83 -0.83
CA LYS A 210 -11.69 -20.15 -1.46
C LYS A 210 -12.37 -20.10 -2.84
N GLU A 211 -13.49 -19.39 -2.93
CA GLU A 211 -14.20 -19.20 -4.19
C GLU A 211 -13.41 -18.31 -5.18
N SER A 212 -12.78 -17.23 -4.70
CA SER A 212 -11.89 -16.40 -5.53
C SER A 212 -10.68 -17.21 -6.06
N SER A 213 -10.10 -18.09 -5.24
CA SER A 213 -8.99 -18.96 -5.68
C SER A 213 -9.45 -19.90 -6.80
N ARG A 214 -10.60 -20.58 -6.61
CA ARG A 214 -11.17 -21.49 -7.60
C ARG A 214 -11.45 -20.79 -8.93
N ARG A 215 -12.05 -19.58 -8.90
CA ARG A 215 -12.32 -18.78 -10.11
C ARG A 215 -11.05 -18.45 -10.88
N ARG A 216 -9.95 -18.13 -10.19
CA ARG A 216 -8.66 -17.84 -10.83
C ARG A 216 -8.05 -19.09 -11.48
N GLU A 217 -8.11 -20.24 -10.82
CA GLU A 217 -7.64 -21.51 -11.38
C GLU A 217 -8.44 -21.88 -12.65
N GLU A 218 -9.77 -21.72 -12.64
CA GLU A 218 -10.61 -21.96 -13.81
C GLU A 218 -10.29 -20.98 -14.97
N MET A 219 -10.01 -19.72 -14.65
CA MET A 219 -9.63 -18.71 -15.65
C MET A 219 -8.27 -18.98 -16.28
N GLU A 220 -7.29 -19.40 -15.48
CA GLU A 220 -5.96 -19.81 -15.95
C GLU A 220 -6.05 -21.03 -16.87
N ALA A 221 -6.78 -22.07 -16.45
CA ALA A 221 -6.98 -23.27 -17.26
C ALA A 221 -7.65 -22.97 -18.62
N TRP A 222 -8.65 -22.08 -18.62
CA TRP A 222 -9.30 -21.63 -19.87
C TRP A 222 -8.32 -20.90 -20.80
N PHE A 223 -7.47 -20.04 -20.25
CA PHE A 223 -6.46 -19.29 -21.03
C PHE A 223 -5.40 -20.21 -21.62
N GLU A 224 -4.84 -21.13 -20.82
CA GLU A 224 -3.84 -22.09 -21.28
C GLU A 224 -4.39 -22.97 -22.41
N GLU A 225 -5.62 -23.45 -22.26
CA GLU A 225 -6.30 -24.26 -23.28
C GLU A 225 -6.52 -23.47 -24.58
N GLY A 226 -6.92 -22.20 -24.48
CA GLY A 226 -7.03 -21.29 -25.63
C GLY A 226 -5.70 -21.06 -26.35
N MET A 227 -4.63 -20.78 -25.59
CA MET A 227 -3.27 -20.62 -26.14
C MET A 227 -2.77 -21.90 -26.81
N ARG A 228 -3.05 -23.06 -26.22
CA ARG A 228 -2.71 -24.37 -26.79
C ARG A 228 -3.42 -24.63 -28.11
N MET A 229 -4.70 -24.26 -28.24
CA MET A 229 -5.44 -24.37 -29.50
C MET A 229 -4.85 -23.47 -30.60
N LEU A 230 -4.48 -22.23 -30.26
CA LEU A 230 -3.84 -21.31 -31.20
C LEU A 230 -2.44 -21.76 -31.63
N LEU A 231 -1.70 -22.49 -30.78
CA LEU A 231 -0.41 -23.08 -31.15
C LEU A 231 -0.57 -24.23 -32.14
N LYS A 232 -1.59 -25.08 -31.98
CA LYS A 232 -1.86 -26.19 -32.90
C LYS A 232 -2.20 -25.72 -34.31
N VAL A 233 -2.92 -24.61 -34.45
CA VAL A 233 -3.29 -24.05 -35.76
C VAL A 233 -2.05 -23.58 -36.54
N ASP A 234 -1.05 -23.03 -35.84
CA ASP A 234 0.20 -22.58 -36.47
C ASP A 234 1.16 -23.73 -36.80
N GLY A 235 1.15 -24.79 -35.99
CA GLY A 235 2.01 -25.96 -36.17
C GLY A 235 1.50 -26.98 -37.19
N SER A 236 0.31 -26.79 -37.77
CA SER A 236 -0.32 -27.72 -38.71
C SER A 236 0.17 -27.55 -40.17
N VAL A 237 1.46 -27.27 -40.37
CA VAL A 237 2.05 -27.16 -41.72
C VAL A 237 2.87 -28.41 -42.11
N ASP A 238 3.06 -29.39 -41.23
CA ASP A 238 3.78 -30.61 -41.58
C ASP A 238 3.06 -31.89 -41.14
N ALA A 239 2.18 -32.38 -42.02
CA ALA A 239 1.93 -33.81 -42.28
C ALA A 239 1.28 -33.99 -43.66
#